data_AF-X0RW05-F1
#
_entry.id   AF-X0RW05-F1
#
_cell.length_a   1.000
_cell.length_b   1.000
_cell.length_c   1.000
_cell.angle_alpha   90.00
_cell.angle_beta   90.00
_cell.angle_gamma   90.00
#
_symmetry.space_group_name_H-M   'P 1'
#
loop_
_entity.id
_entity.type
_entity.pdbx_description
1 polymer ?
#
loop_
_entity_poly.entity_id
_entity_poly.type
_entity_poly.pdbx_seq_one_letter_code
_entity_poly.pdbx_strand_id
1 'polypeptide(L)'
;MESKIIAVCGKGGVGKTFLTAAMVKLLADREDTKILAIDADPSFGLAPALGVKVKKTVNDIRSDLIDTIKKGKRTGDKSELL
;
A
#
# COMPACT_ATOMS: atom_id res chain seq x y z
N MET A 1 12.82 -13.47 13.66
CA MET A 1 13.15 -12.03 13.67
C MET A 1 11.85 -11.29 13.93
N GLU A 2 11.80 -10.45 14.95
CA GLU A 2 10.57 -9.72 15.32
C GLU A 2 10.44 -8.45 14.46
N SER A 3 9.25 -8.21 13.92
CA SER A 3 8.96 -7.04 13.10
C SER A 3 8.67 -5.82 13.99
N LYS A 4 9.37 -4.72 13.77
CA LYS A 4 9.05 -3.44 14.41
C LYS A 4 7.96 -2.72 13.65
N ILE A 5 6.87 -2.36 14.33
CA ILE A 5 5.74 -1.63 13.75
C ILE A 5 5.81 -0.17 14.19
N ILE A 6 5.76 0.76 13.24
CA ILE A 6 5.75 2.20 13.49
C ILE A 6 4.51 2.80 12.84
N ALA A 7 3.67 3.46 13.62
CA ALA A 7 2.52 4.22 13.14
C ALA A 7 2.79 5.72 13.28
N VAL A 8 2.67 6.47 12.18
CA VAL A 8 2.90 7.91 12.14
C VAL A 8 1.56 8.64 12.15
N CYS A 9 1.23 9.28 13.27
CA CYS A 9 -0.06 9.93 13.52
C CYS A 9 0.10 11.44 13.78
N GLY A 10 -0.99 12.21 13.63
CA GLY A 10 -0.99 13.66 13.85
C GLY A 10 -2.01 14.41 12.99
N LYS A 11 -2.17 15.72 13.24
CA LYS A 11 -3.14 16.59 12.54
C LYS A 11 -2.93 16.61 11.01
N GLY A 12 -3.95 17.03 10.26
CA GLY A 12 -3.83 17.23 8.81
C GLY A 12 -2.75 18.25 8.46
N GLY A 13 -1.98 18.02 7.40
CA GLY A 13 -0.98 18.98 6.89
C GLY A 13 0.34 19.10 7.67
N VAL A 14 0.53 18.40 8.80
CA VAL A 14 1.77 18.52 9.62
C VAL A 14 3.00 17.80 9.03
N GLY A 15 2.92 17.31 7.79
CA GLY A 15 4.06 16.66 7.13
C GLY A 15 4.27 15.18 7.44
N LYS A 16 3.25 14.46 7.95
CA LYS A 16 3.35 13.02 8.26
C LYS A 16 3.87 12.18 7.09
N THR A 17 3.27 12.35 5.91
CA THR A 17 3.65 11.62 4.69
C THR A 17 5.10 11.89 4.30
N PHE A 18 5.54 13.14 4.42
CA PHE A 18 6.92 13.53 4.14
C PHE A 18 7.89 12.86 5.11
N LEU A 19 7.60 12.91 6.42
CA LEU A 19 8.40 12.24 7.44
C LEU A 19 8.47 10.73 7.19
N THR A 20 7.33 10.08 6.91
CA THR A 20 7.27 8.65 6.59
C THR A 20 8.11 8.32 5.36
N ALA A 21 8.02 9.10 4.29
CA ALA A 21 8.80 8.88 3.07
C ALA A 21 10.32 8.99 3.33
N ALA A 22 10.74 10.01 4.08
CA ALA A 22 12.14 10.19 4.46
C ALA A 22 12.65 9.02 5.33
N MET A 23 11.86 8.58 6.31
CA MET A 23 12.19 7.42 7.15
C MET A 23 12.35 6.15 6.31
N VAL A 24 11.39 5.86 5.43
CA VAL A 24 11.44 4.69 4.56
C VAL A 24 12.66 4.72 3.66
N LYS A 25 12.97 5.87 3.05
CA LYS A 25 14.14 6.03 2.18
C LYS A 25 15.45 5.76 2.93
N LEU A 26 15.63 6.37 4.10
CA LEU A 26 16.83 6.19 4.93
C LEU A 26 17.00 4.78 5.47
N LEU A 27 15.90 4.09 5.77
CA LEU A 27 15.93 2.70 6.24
C LEU A 27 16.17 1.73 5.07
N ALA A 28 15.64 2.01 3.88
CA ALA A 28 15.80 1.16 2.70
C ALA A 28 17.24 1.16 2.17
N ASP A 29 18.00 2.24 2.43
CA ASP A 29 19.41 2.35 2.05
C ASP A 29 20.36 1.55 2.99
N ARG A 30 19.85 0.93 4.07
CA ARG A 30 20.63 0.08 4.97
C ARG A 30 20.63 -1.37 4.50
N GLU A 31 21.78 -2.03 4.58
CA GLU A 31 21.87 -3.47 4.32
C GLU A 31 20.95 -4.27 5.28
N ASP A 32 20.42 -5.39 4.79
CA ASP A 32 19.54 -6.32 5.51
C ASP A 32 18.21 -5.78 6.05
N THR A 33 17.76 -4.60 5.62
CA THR A 33 16.49 -4.02 6.09
C THR A 33 15.33 -4.31 5.13
N LYS A 34 14.36 -5.13 5.58
CA LYS A 34 13.09 -5.35 4.86
C LYS A 34 12.01 -4.40 5.39
N ILE A 35 11.40 -3.64 4.49
CA ILE A 35 10.40 -2.63 4.85
C ILE A 35 9.09 -2.91 4.15
N LEU A 36 7.99 -2.87 4.91
CA LEU A 36 6.64 -2.78 4.40
C LEU A 36 6.10 -1.38 4.75
N ALA A 37 5.97 -0.52 3.75
CA ALA A 37 5.37 0.79 3.89
C ALA A 37 3.89 0.73 3.50
N ILE A 38 3.00 1.20 4.38
CA ILE A 38 1.55 1.21 4.17
C ILE A 38 1.09 2.67 4.17
N ASP A 39 0.49 3.10 3.06
CA ASP A 39 -0.23 4.38 3.01
C ASP A 39 -1.66 4.17 3.47
N ALA A 40 -2.00 4.71 4.64
CA ALA A 40 -3.33 4.63 5.22
C ALA A 40 -4.22 5.83 4.87
N ASP A 41 -3.72 6.78 4.05
CA ASP A 41 -4.44 7.97 3.63
C ASP A 41 -5.17 7.72 2.29
N PRO A 42 -6.48 8.00 2.17
CA PRO A 42 -7.22 7.86 0.92
C PRO A 42 -6.70 8.78 -0.21
N SER A 43 -5.96 9.83 0.11
CA SER A 43 -5.45 10.82 -0.85
C SER A 43 -4.16 10.42 -1.59
N PHE A 44 -3.63 9.20 -1.37
CA PHE A 44 -2.42 8.66 -2.03
C PHE A 44 -1.22 9.61 -2.00
N GLY A 45 -0.54 9.69 -0.87
CA GLY A 45 0.59 10.62 -0.69
C GLY A 45 1.97 9.95 -0.71
N LEU A 46 2.06 8.71 -0.24
CA LEU A 46 3.35 8.10 0.09
C LEU A 46 4.10 7.57 -1.13
N ALA A 47 3.42 6.87 -2.03
CA ALA A 47 4.07 6.29 -3.22
C ALA A 47 4.69 7.35 -4.14
N PRO A 48 4.00 8.48 -4.45
CA PRO A 48 4.63 9.58 -5.18
C PRO A 48 5.84 10.17 -4.45
N ALA A 49 5.77 10.35 -3.13
CA ALA A 49 6.87 10.86 -2.32
C ALA A 49 8.11 9.95 -2.35
N LEU A 50 7.92 8.64 -2.55
CA LEU A 50 8.98 7.65 -2.72
C LEU A 50 9.43 7.46 -4.18
N GLY A 51 8.80 8.15 -5.15
CA GLY A 51 9.09 7.96 -6.58
C GLY A 51 8.64 6.61 -7.13
N VAL A 52 7.67 5.95 -6.48
CA VAL A 52 7.19 4.62 -6.86
C VAL A 52 5.97 4.73 -7.77
N LYS A 53 6.01 4.07 -8.93
CA LYS A 53 4.86 3.93 -9.82
C LYS A 53 3.91 2.84 -9.31
N VAL A 54 2.74 3.25 -8.82
CA VAL A 54 1.70 2.33 -8.35
C VAL A 54 1.04 1.63 -9.54
N LYS A 55 1.00 0.28 -9.51
CA LYS A 55 0.33 -0.54 -10.53
C LYS A 55 -1.08 -0.98 -10.13
N LYS A 56 -1.28 -1.22 -8.84
CA LYS A 56 -2.53 -1.69 -8.26
C LYS A 56 -2.61 -1.25 -6.79
N THR A 57 -3.79 -0.84 -6.37
CA THR A 57 -4.12 -0.45 -5.00
C THR A 57 -5.09 -1.45 -4.39
N VAL A 58 -5.23 -1.41 -3.06
CA VAL A 58 -6.27 -2.19 -2.37
C VAL A 58 -7.68 -1.79 -2.85
N ASN A 59 -7.87 -0.51 -3.20
CA ASN A 59 -9.13 -0.03 -3.73
C ASN A 59 -9.44 -0.61 -5.12
N ASP A 60 -8.42 -0.84 -5.96
CA ASP A 60 -8.61 -1.49 -7.26
C ASP A 60 -9.06 -2.95 -7.07
N ILE A 61 -8.43 -3.68 -6.15
CA ILE A 61 -8.84 -5.06 -5.81
C ILE A 61 -10.30 -5.10 -5.34
N ARG A 62 -10.68 -4.18 -4.45
CA ARG A 62 -12.07 -4.06 -3.96
C ARG A 62 -13.05 -3.77 -5.10
N SER A 63 -12.68 -2.88 -6.03
CA SER A 63 -13.54 -2.49 -7.14
C SER A 63 -13.68 -3.62 -8.16
N ASP A 64 -12.59 -4.30 -8.50
CA ASP A 64 -12.58 -5.49 -9.36
C ASP A 64 -13.52 -6.59 -8.82
N LEU A 65 -13.49 -6.82 -7.50
CA LEU A 65 -14.35 -7.80 -6.84
C LEU A 65 -15.83 -7.42 -6.97
N ILE A 66 -16.17 -6.16 -6.68
CA ILE A 66 -17.56 -5.66 -6.78
C ILE A 66 -18.07 -5.79 -8.21
N ASP A 67 -17.24 -5.45 -9.21
CA ASP A 67 -17.61 -5.53 -10.61
C ASP A 67 -17.81 -6.98 -11.07
N THR A 68 -16.99 -7.91 -10.58
CA THR A 68 -17.14 -9.35 -10.86
C THR A 68 -18.47 -9.88 -10.34
N ILE A 69 -18.83 -9.52 -9.11
CA ILE A 69 -20.11 -9.92 -8.49
C ILE A 69 -21.29 -9.33 -9.27
N LYS A 70 -21.24 -8.03 -9.61
CA LYS A 70 -22.29 -7.36 -10.40
C LYS A 70 -22.50 -8.00 -11.77
N LYS A 71 -21.42 -8.47 -12.41
CA LYS A 71 -21.47 -9.12 -13.73
C LYS A 71 -21.96 -10.57 -13.68
N GLY A 72 -22.33 -11.09 -12.51
CA GLY A 72 -22.82 -12.47 -12.35
C GLY A 72 -21.78 -13.55 -12.67
N LYS A 73 -20.51 -13.17 -12.82
CA LYS A 73 -19.41 -14.14 -12.95
C LYS A 73 -19.19 -14.76 -11.58
N ARG A 74 -19.70 -15.98 -11.39
CA ARG A 74 -19.32 -16.80 -10.23
C ARG A 74 -17.80 -17.03 -10.34
N THR A 75 -17.04 -16.51 -9.39
CA THR A 75 -15.66 -16.94 -9.15
C THR A 75 -15.72 -18.41 -8.73
N GLY A 76 -15.63 -19.31 -9.70
CA GLY A 76 -15.98 -20.71 -9.48
C GLY A 76 -15.71 -21.65 -10.64
N ASP A 77 -15.05 -21.22 -11.71
CA ASP A 77 -14.35 -22.18 -12.57
C ASP A 77 -12.98 -22.43 -11.92
N LYS A 78 -12.87 -23.54 -11.19
CA LYS A 78 -11.65 -24.00 -10.49
C LYS A 78 -10.46 -24.24 -11.44
N SER A 79 -10.65 -24.03 -12.74
CA SER A 79 -9.67 -24.17 -13.82
C SER A 79 -8.77 -22.94 -14.01
N GLU A 80 -9.11 -21.76 -13.47
CA GLU A 80 -8.29 -20.53 -13.65
C GLU A 80 -7.37 -20.20 -12.47
N LEU A 81 -7.36 -21.03 -11.42
CA LEU A 81 -6.56 -20.82 -10.20
C LEU A 81 -5.40 -21.84 -10.02
N LEU A 82 -5.12 -22.65 -11.04
CA LEU A 82 -3.95 -23.53 -11.13
C LEU A 82 -3.12 -23.19 -12.37
#